data_AF-A0A2E7NLE0-F1
#
_entry.id   AF-A0A2E7NLE0-F1
#
_cell.length_a   1.000
_cell.length_b   1.000
_cell.length_c   1.000
_cell.angle_alpha   90.00
_cell.angle_beta   90.00
_cell.angle_gamma   90.00
#
_symmetry.space_group_name_H-M   'P 1'
#
loop_
_entity.id
_entity.type
_entity.pdbx_description
1 polymer ?
#
loop_
_entity_poly.entity_id
_entity_poly.type
_entity_poly.pdbx_seq_one_letter_code
_entity_poly.pdbx_strand_id
1 'polypeptide(L)'
;MNREPETMRETLVIVSFLPFLYYATLDGAFHFRGRRVSLAEHVIHLVIGLAVGLIFTAAVMANSTVMLASLAIFLISGSLDEFVWHRDLPAHESNLHAKEHLALLIFLGVTLLVDSSLISIA
;
A
#
# COMPACT_ATOMS: atom_id res chain seq x y z
N MET A 1 -4.28 -28.39 19.07
CA MET A 1 -5.27 -27.61 18.30
C MET A 1 -4.46 -26.71 17.39
N ASN A 2 -4.23 -27.13 16.15
CA ASN A 2 -3.19 -26.57 15.28
C ASN A 2 -3.69 -25.31 14.59
N ARG A 3 -3.25 -24.13 15.06
CA ARG A 3 -3.49 -22.79 14.47
C ARG A 3 -2.42 -22.38 13.43
N GLU A 4 -1.51 -23.29 13.11
CA GLU A 4 -0.35 -23.05 12.23
C GLU A 4 -0.70 -22.33 10.90
N PRO A 5 -1.78 -22.69 10.15
CA PRO A 5 -2.02 -22.09 8.83
C PRO A 5 -2.45 -20.61 8.90
N GLU A 6 -3.28 -20.24 9.88
CA GLU A 6 -3.76 -18.86 10.05
C GLU A 6 -2.60 -17.93 10.41
N THR A 7 -1.74 -18.37 11.34
CA THR A 7 -0.57 -17.60 11.75
C THR A 7 0.45 -17.39 10.63
N MET A 8 0.66 -18.40 9.77
CA MET A 8 1.57 -18.26 8.62
C MET A 8 1.03 -17.26 7.59
N ARG A 9 -0.27 -17.33 7.27
CA ARG A 9 -0.92 -16.38 6.36
C ARG A 9 -0.78 -14.95 6.85
N GLU A 10 -1.19 -14.69 8.09
CA GLU A 10 -1.10 -13.36 8.71
C GLU A 10 0.36 -12.86 8.70
N THR A 11 1.32 -13.73 9.02
CA THR A 11 2.75 -13.40 8.97
C THR A 11 3.18 -12.98 7.57
N LEU A 12 2.80 -13.73 6.52
CA LEU A 12 3.14 -13.39 5.14
C LEU A 12 2.53 -12.06 4.70
N VAL A 13 1.27 -11.81 5.07
CA VAL A 13 0.58 -10.53 4.79
C VAL A 13 1.27 -9.37 5.51
N ILE A 14 1.57 -9.50 6.80
CA ILE A 14 2.23 -8.45 7.59
C ILE A 14 3.64 -8.18 7.09
N VAL A 15 4.44 -9.23 6.90
CA VAL A 15 5.84 -9.09 6.47
C VAL A 15 5.94 -8.50 5.07
N SER A 16 5.06 -8.89 4.15
CA SER A 16 5.06 -8.33 2.79
C SER A 16 4.65 -6.85 2.74
N PHE A 17 3.97 -6.34 3.76
CA PHE A 17 3.63 -4.91 3.88
C PHE A 17 4.80 -4.04 4.38
N LEU A 18 5.79 -4.62 5.08
CA LEU A 18 6.88 -3.85 5.69
C LEU A 18 7.73 -3.03 4.69
N PRO A 19 8.11 -3.55 3.50
CA PRO A 19 8.83 -2.75 2.52
C PRO A 19 8.05 -1.52 2.07
N PHE A 20 6.73 -1.63 1.90
CA PHE A 20 5.87 -0.49 1.56
C PHE A 20 5.90 0.54 2.69
N LEU A 21 5.67 0.10 3.93
CA LEU A 21 5.67 0.99 5.09
C LEU A 21 7.00 1.75 5.23
N TYR A 22 8.12 1.08 4.96
CA TYR A 22 9.44 1.70 4.96
C TYR A 22 9.56 2.82 3.92
N TYR A 23 9.22 2.55 2.65
CA TYR A 23 9.33 3.57 1.60
C TYR A 23 8.31 4.71 1.76
N ALA A 24 7.06 4.41 2.12
CA ALA A 24 6.04 5.42 2.41
C ALA A 24 6.45 6.34 3.59
N THR A 25 7.16 5.81 4.58
CA THR A 25 7.69 6.62 5.69
C THR A 25 8.81 7.55 5.22
N LEU A 26 9.72 7.05 4.38
CA LEU A 26 10.79 7.87 3.80
C LEU A 26 10.21 8.97 2.90
N ASP A 27 9.19 8.64 2.13
CA ASP A 27 8.50 9.55 1.23
C ASP A 27 7.77 10.66 2.01
N GLY A 28 6.96 10.28 2.99
CA GLY A 28 6.33 11.21 3.90
C GLY A 28 7.35 12.14 4.59
N ALA A 29 8.50 11.60 5.04
CA ALA A 29 9.56 12.42 5.62
C ALA A 29 10.15 13.43 4.61
N PHE A 30 10.25 13.04 3.33
CA PHE A 30 10.69 13.93 2.25
C PHE A 30 9.67 15.05 1.98
N HIS A 31 8.36 14.78 2.07
CA HIS A 31 7.32 15.79 1.94
C HIS A 31 7.31 16.84 3.07
N PHE A 32 7.82 16.52 4.26
CA PHE A 32 7.95 17.49 5.35
C PHE A 32 9.30 18.24 5.36
N ARG A 33 10.37 17.64 4.84
CA ARG A 33 11.75 18.16 4.96
C ARG A 33 12.37 18.62 3.65
N GLY A 34 12.00 17.98 2.54
CA GLY A 34 12.62 18.13 1.22
C GLY A 34 11.91 19.14 0.31
N ARG A 35 10.59 19.27 0.41
CA ARG A 35 9.81 20.27 -0.35
C ARG A 35 8.57 20.75 0.42
N ARG A 36 8.01 21.90 0.01
CA ARG A 36 6.73 22.40 0.54
C ARG A 36 5.59 21.82 -0.28
N VAL A 37 4.73 21.03 0.35
CA VAL A 37 3.52 20.49 -0.25
C VAL A 37 2.31 21.39 0.03
N SER A 38 1.33 21.36 -0.86
CA SER A 38 0.11 22.17 -0.70
C SER A 38 -0.87 21.54 0.30
N LEU A 39 -1.85 22.30 0.82
CA LEU A 39 -2.90 21.72 1.68
C LEU A 39 -3.72 20.66 0.93
N ALA A 40 -3.98 20.87 -0.36
CA ALA A 40 -4.72 19.91 -1.18
C ALA A 40 -3.95 18.58 -1.34
N GLU A 41 -2.62 18.66 -1.48
CA GLU A 41 -1.72 17.52 -1.52
C GLU A 41 -1.71 16.76 -0.18
N HIS A 42 -1.69 17.47 0.95
CA HIS A 42 -1.86 16.83 2.25
C HIS A 42 -3.20 16.11 2.41
N VAL A 43 -4.28 16.67 1.87
CA VAL A 43 -5.61 16.01 1.93
C VAL A 43 -5.62 14.75 1.06
N ILE A 44 -5.06 14.78 -0.15
CA ILE A 44 -5.03 13.58 -1.00
C ILE A 44 -4.14 12.50 -0.39
N HIS A 45 -2.99 12.86 0.20
CA HIS A 45 -2.13 11.93 0.93
C HIS A 45 -2.82 11.32 2.15
N LEU A 46 -3.64 12.09 2.89
CA LEU A 46 -4.44 11.54 3.97
C LEU A 46 -5.45 10.52 3.46
N VAL A 47 -6.14 10.79 2.35
CA VAL A 47 -7.07 9.85 1.73
C VAL A 47 -6.36 8.57 1.29
N ILE A 48 -5.20 8.71 0.65
CA ILE A 48 -4.35 7.58 0.22
C ILE A 48 -3.91 6.76 1.45
N GLY A 49 -3.39 7.40 2.48
CA GLY A 49 -2.95 6.73 3.72
C GLY A 49 -4.08 5.98 4.42
N LEU A 50 -5.28 6.57 4.49
CA LEU A 50 -6.48 5.91 5.03
C LEU A 50 -6.92 4.72 4.18
N ALA A 51 -6.91 4.88 2.84
CA ALA A 51 -7.25 3.79 1.92
C ALA A 51 -6.27 2.62 2.07
N VAL A 52 -4.96 2.89 2.11
CA VAL A 52 -3.93 1.86 2.32
C VAL A 52 -4.06 1.20 3.70
N GLY A 53 -4.32 1.96 4.75
CA GLY A 53 -4.58 1.42 6.09
C GLY A 53 -5.78 0.46 6.12
N LEU A 54 -6.85 0.79 5.38
CA LEU A 54 -8.01 -0.09 5.21
C LEU A 54 -7.69 -1.33 4.37
N ILE A 55 -6.93 -1.20 3.27
CA ILE A 55 -6.46 -2.34 2.47
C ILE A 55 -5.68 -3.31 3.37
N PHE A 56 -4.71 -2.80 4.13
CA PHE A 56 -3.90 -3.62 5.04
C PHE A 56 -4.75 -4.31 6.11
N THR A 57 -5.62 -3.56 6.80
CA THR A 57 -6.48 -4.12 7.86
C THR A 57 -7.42 -5.18 7.30
N ALA A 58 -8.05 -4.92 6.15
CA ALA A 58 -8.94 -5.85 5.48
C ALA A 58 -8.20 -7.10 4.97
N ALA A 59 -6.97 -6.94 4.46
CA ALA A 59 -6.10 -8.05 4.06
C ALA A 59 -5.78 -8.97 5.25
N VAL A 60 -5.38 -8.41 6.40
CA VAL A 60 -5.14 -9.19 7.62
C VAL A 60 -6.40 -9.95 8.03
N MET A 61 -7.56 -9.28 8.02
CA MET A 61 -8.86 -9.86 8.38
C MET A 61 -9.47 -10.80 7.31
N ALA A 62 -8.78 -11.06 6.19
CA ALA A 62 -9.28 -11.84 5.06
C ALA A 62 -10.62 -11.31 4.48
N ASN A 63 -10.86 -10.01 4.58
CA ASN A 63 -12.07 -9.36 4.06
C ASN A 63 -11.81 -8.76 2.67
N SER A 64 -11.88 -9.61 1.65
CA SER A 64 -11.60 -9.23 0.26
C SER A 64 -12.52 -8.13 -0.27
N THR A 65 -13.79 -8.11 0.14
CA THR A 65 -14.75 -7.08 -0.29
C THR A 65 -14.30 -5.68 0.14
N VAL A 66 -13.96 -5.51 1.42
CA VAL A 66 -13.47 -4.21 1.94
C VAL A 66 -12.11 -3.88 1.33
N MET A 67 -11.22 -4.86 1.23
CA MET A 67 -9.90 -4.67 0.63
C MET A 67 -9.99 -4.14 -0.81
N LEU A 68 -10.83 -4.75 -1.65
CA LEU A 68 -11.01 -4.35 -3.04
C LEU A 68 -11.69 -2.98 -3.18
N ALA A 69 -12.68 -2.69 -2.34
CA ALA A 69 -13.32 -1.37 -2.31
C ALA A 69 -12.31 -0.28 -1.93
N SER A 70 -11.49 -0.51 -0.90
CA SER A 70 -10.43 0.40 -0.49
C SER A 70 -9.33 0.52 -1.54
N LEU A 71 -9.01 -0.56 -2.25
CA LEU A 71 -8.07 -0.53 -3.38
C LEU A 71 -8.59 0.35 -4.53
N ALA A 72 -9.88 0.31 -4.84
CA ALA A 72 -10.46 1.20 -5.85
C ALA A 72 -10.31 2.68 -5.47
N ILE A 73 -10.54 3.02 -4.20
CA ILE A 73 -10.33 4.39 -3.68
C ILE A 73 -8.84 4.77 -3.81
N PHE A 74 -7.94 3.89 -3.38
CA PHE A 74 -6.50 4.10 -3.51
C PHE A 74 -6.08 4.35 -4.95
N LEU A 75 -6.55 3.53 -5.91
CA LEU A 75 -6.18 3.68 -7.32
C LEU A 75 -6.65 5.01 -7.89
N ILE A 76 -7.87 5.45 -7.56
CA ILE A 76 -8.39 6.74 -8.03
C ILE A 76 -7.59 7.90 -7.42
N SER A 77 -7.42 7.91 -6.09
CA SER A 77 -6.73 8.99 -5.39
C SER A 77 -5.24 9.03 -5.71
N GLY A 78 -4.56 7.87 -5.75
CA GLY A 78 -3.15 7.76 -6.11
C GLY A 78 -2.89 8.13 -7.57
N SER A 79 -3.78 7.77 -8.51
CA SER A 79 -3.63 8.22 -9.90
C SER A 79 -3.80 9.73 -10.03
N LEU A 80 -4.72 10.33 -9.27
CA LEU A 80 -4.89 11.78 -9.23
C LEU A 80 -3.65 12.47 -8.63
N ASP A 81 -3.12 11.92 -7.54
CA ASP A 81 -1.92 12.41 -6.86
C ASP A 81 -0.72 12.43 -7.83
N GLU A 82 -0.49 11.31 -8.49
CA GLU A 82 0.58 11.15 -9.47
C GLU A 82 0.44 12.10 -10.66
N PHE A 83 -0.78 12.30 -11.17
CA PHE A 83 -1.01 13.16 -12.32
C PHE A 83 -0.88 14.66 -12.00
N VAL A 84 -1.36 15.09 -10.83
CA VAL A 84 -1.46 16.52 -10.47
C VAL A 84 -0.21 17.02 -9.75
N TRP A 85 0.31 16.26 -8.78
CA TRP A 85 1.42 16.70 -7.93
C TRP A 85 2.74 16.02 -8.24
N HIS A 86 2.75 14.76 -8.71
CA HIS A 86 4.01 14.00 -8.88
C HIS A 86 4.54 13.85 -10.31
N ARG A 87 3.86 14.43 -11.30
CA ARG A 87 4.22 14.29 -12.73
C ARG A 87 5.67 14.72 -13.05
N ASP A 88 6.18 15.73 -12.36
CA ASP A 88 7.47 16.36 -12.67
C ASP A 88 8.42 16.34 -11.46
N LEU A 89 8.36 15.27 -10.65
CA LEU A 89 9.23 15.12 -9.50
C LEU A 89 10.71 14.99 -9.89
N PRO A 90 11.62 15.47 -9.03
CA PRO A 90 13.03 15.16 -9.14
C PRO A 90 13.26 13.64 -9.21
N ALA A 91 14.25 13.22 -10.00
CA ALA A 91 14.51 11.79 -10.25
C ALA A 91 14.72 10.95 -8.97
N HIS A 92 15.27 11.53 -7.91
CA HIS A 92 15.47 10.82 -6.65
C HIS A 92 14.15 10.53 -5.90
N GLU A 93 13.20 11.46 -5.96
CA GLU A 93 11.87 11.34 -5.35
C GLU A 93 10.99 10.41 -6.19
N SER A 94 11.02 10.57 -7.52
CA SER A 94 10.35 9.63 -8.44
C SER A 94 10.83 8.18 -8.27
N ASN A 95 12.13 7.96 -8.03
CA ASN A 95 12.66 6.63 -7.73
C ASN A 95 12.20 6.09 -6.37
N LEU A 96 11.94 6.96 -5.39
CA LEU A 96 11.36 6.57 -4.11
C LEU A 96 9.91 6.11 -4.29
N HIS A 97 9.10 6.88 -5.01
CA HIS A 97 7.70 6.52 -5.32
C HIS A 97 7.62 5.21 -6.11
N ALA A 98 8.50 5.00 -7.09
CA ALA A 98 8.52 3.75 -7.84
C ALA A 98 8.77 2.52 -6.94
N LYS A 99 9.64 2.65 -5.93
CA LYS A 99 9.89 1.59 -4.94
C LYS A 99 8.71 1.38 -4.03
N GLU A 100 8.05 2.47 -3.61
CA GLU A 100 6.82 2.40 -2.82
C GLU A 100 5.70 1.67 -3.58
N HIS A 101 5.43 2.05 -4.83
CA HIS A 101 4.45 1.39 -5.69
C HIS A 101 4.78 -0.09 -5.91
N LEU A 102 6.05 -0.41 -6.20
CA LEU A 102 6.48 -1.79 -6.37
C LEU A 102 6.29 -2.60 -5.09
N ALA A 103 6.62 -2.04 -3.93
CA ALA A 103 6.43 -2.69 -2.65
C ALA A 103 4.94 -2.94 -2.34
N LEU A 104 4.07 -1.97 -2.62
CA LEU A 104 2.62 -2.14 -2.49
C LEU A 104 2.09 -3.23 -3.42
N LEU A 105 2.58 -3.26 -4.67
CA LEU A 105 2.21 -4.30 -5.64
C LEU A 105 2.62 -5.70 -5.18
N ILE A 106 3.83 -5.84 -4.61
CA ILE A 106 4.30 -7.10 -4.02
C ILE A 106 3.39 -7.52 -2.86
N PHE A 107 3.06 -6.61 -1.95
CA PHE A 107 2.12 -6.87 -0.86
C PHE A 107 0.74 -7.36 -1.35
N LEU A 108 0.17 -6.68 -2.35
CA LEU A 108 -1.11 -7.08 -2.95
C LEU A 108 -1.01 -8.46 -3.62
N GLY A 109 0.08 -8.71 -4.36
CA GLY A 109 0.35 -10.01 -4.98
C GLY A 109 0.47 -11.14 -3.98
N VAL A 110 1.21 -10.94 -2.87
CA VAL A 110 1.32 -11.91 -1.78
C VAL A 110 -0.05 -12.15 -1.14
N THR A 111 -0.79 -11.10 -0.81
CA THR A 111 -2.12 -11.20 -0.19
C THR A 111 -3.09 -12.00 -1.07
N LEU A 112 -3.19 -11.66 -2.36
CA LEU A 112 -4.05 -12.38 -3.29
C LEU A 112 -3.61 -13.84 -3.47
N LEU A 113 -2.31 -14.11 -3.47
CA LEU A 113 -1.76 -15.45 -3.63
C LEU A 113 -2.12 -16.33 -2.42
N VAL A 114 -1.92 -15.84 -1.20
CA VAL A 114 -2.23 -16.60 0.03
C VAL A 114 -3.74 -16.77 0.26
N ASP A 115 -4.56 -15.87 -0.29
CA ASP A 115 -6.03 -15.96 -0.26
C ASP A 115 -6.62 -16.76 -1.44
N SER A 116 -5.79 -17.14 -2.41
CA SER A 116 -6.25 -17.86 -3.60
C SER A 116 -6.56 -19.33 -3.30
N SER A 117 -7.60 -19.86 -3.95
CA SER A 117 -7.92 -21.28 -3.94
C SER A 117 -6.86 -22.15 -4.63
N LEU A 118 -5.90 -21.56 -5.34
CA LEU A 118 -4.83 -22.27 -6.04
C LEU A 118 -3.80 -22.90 -5.09
N ILE A 119 -3.65 -22.36 -3.87
CA ILE A 119 -2.77 -22.91 -2.84
C ILE A 119 -3.51 -23.93 -1.95
N SER A 120 -4.84 -23.85 -1.84
CA SER A 120 -5.68 -24.74 -1.01
C SER A 120 -5.83 -26.19 -1.53
N ILE A 121 -5.08 -26.60 -2.57
CA ILE A 121 -5.19 -27.93 -3.22
C ILE A 121 -3.88 -28.75 -3.06
N ALA A 122 -2.85 -28.20 -2.41
CA ALA A 122 -1.59 -28.89 -2.08
C ALA A 122 -1.57 -29.34 -0.61
#